data_AF-A3K5C7-F1
#
_entry.id   AF-A3K5C7-F1
#
_cell.length_a   1.000
_cell.length_b   1.000
_cell.length_c   1.000
_cell.angle_alpha   90.00
_cell.angle_beta   90.00
_cell.angle_gamma   90.00
#
_symmetry.space_group_name_H-M   'P 1'
#
loop_
_entity.id
_entity.type
_entity.pdbx_description
1 polymer ?
#
loop_
_entity_poly.entity_id
_entity_poly.type
_entity_poly.pdbx_seq_one_letter_code
_entity_poly.pdbx_strand_id
1 'polypeptide(L)'
;MIRVLVACLFLPTFALAQNNDWAKAIAAVTKTSDAYIEYGLRESGSGSVQQAVGVAGVFTDIEKHRCAILGRMLGQIDVISELETFDYPPLKDRPDPFEAVEIGVSLSNWVGEAKTALAQTETERINTWNLDCVGTLVPQDAYVASPAPQADIAADGTTIIVYGDIDRGMYDRFMGVLRANPDTKSVALGSGGGSVKDAIEMGREIRKRGLDTVLEGNCYSACPLVFVGGTERTVWAAVRHDFGFHRLAVRGGTVLPDDHAFYGLIADYLSEMGVDAETYIGWMHSAAPEEMYNPQPVELCKPMIATFVQRICSNGKIF
;
A
#
# COMPACT_ATOMS: atom_id res chain seq x y z
N MET A 1 -7.64 34.36 -34.93
CA MET A 1 -7.71 33.59 -33.67
C MET A 1 -6.69 32.48 -33.76
N ILE A 2 -5.50 32.72 -33.22
CA ILE A 2 -4.38 31.78 -33.24
C ILE A 2 -4.52 30.92 -31.98
N ARG A 3 -4.82 29.63 -32.16
CA ARG A 3 -4.72 28.63 -31.10
C ARG A 3 -3.23 28.34 -30.89
N VAL A 4 -2.71 28.77 -29.74
CA VAL A 4 -1.39 28.35 -29.26
C VAL A 4 -1.50 26.87 -28.92
N LEU A 5 -0.84 26.00 -29.69
CA LEU A 5 -0.58 24.62 -29.29
C LEU A 5 0.37 24.69 -28.08
N VAL A 6 -0.12 24.32 -26.90
CA VAL A 6 0.73 23.92 -25.79
C VAL A 6 1.41 22.64 -26.24
N ALA A 7 2.71 22.71 -26.49
CA ALA A 7 3.52 21.53 -26.74
C ALA A 7 3.67 20.79 -25.41
N CYS A 8 2.81 19.80 -25.15
CA CYS A 8 3.13 18.74 -24.21
C CYS A 8 4.45 18.13 -24.68
N LEU A 9 5.51 18.36 -23.92
CA LEU A 9 6.74 17.63 -24.10
C LEU A 9 6.47 16.22 -23.59
N PHE A 10 6.00 15.38 -24.51
CA PHE A 10 6.26 13.95 -24.38
C PHE A 10 7.77 13.85 -24.14
N LEU A 11 8.17 13.45 -22.92
CA LEU A 11 9.37 12.64 -22.79
C LEU A 11 9.27 11.62 -23.92
N PRO A 12 10.33 11.41 -24.72
CA PRO A 12 10.26 10.37 -25.72
C PRO A 12 9.79 9.13 -24.98
N THR A 13 8.62 8.62 -25.40
CA THR A 13 7.94 7.39 -24.97
C THR A 13 8.80 6.14 -25.23
N PHE A 14 10.11 6.34 -25.38
CA PHE A 14 11.14 5.44 -25.88
C PHE A 14 12.37 5.39 -24.97
N ALA A 15 12.42 6.15 -23.85
CA ALA A 15 13.59 6.14 -22.94
C ALA A 15 13.29 5.70 -21.49
N LEU A 16 12.03 5.54 -21.11
CA LEU A 16 11.65 4.78 -19.92
C LEU A 16 11.55 3.31 -20.32
N ALA A 17 12.65 2.58 -20.18
CA ALA A 17 12.73 1.12 -20.20
C ALA A 17 12.16 0.41 -21.46
N GLN A 18 12.47 0.89 -22.67
CA GLN A 18 12.35 0.04 -23.88
C GLN A 18 13.44 -1.04 -23.99
N ASN A 19 14.54 -0.89 -23.25
CA ASN A 19 15.45 -1.98 -22.94
C ASN A 19 15.38 -2.15 -21.42
N ASN A 20 15.31 -3.39 -20.94
CA ASN A 20 15.29 -3.79 -19.52
C ASN A 20 16.56 -3.37 -18.72
N ASP A 21 17.23 -2.28 -19.10
CA ASP A 21 18.38 -1.68 -18.43
C ASP A 21 17.91 -0.72 -17.34
N TRP A 22 17.37 -1.30 -16.26
CA TRP A 22 16.89 -0.56 -15.11
C TRP A 22 17.98 0.26 -14.42
N ALA A 23 19.23 -0.19 -14.46
CA ALA A 23 20.36 0.54 -13.88
C ALA A 23 20.57 1.89 -14.59
N LYS A 24 20.55 1.89 -15.92
CA LYS A 24 20.64 3.12 -16.72
C LYS A 24 19.44 4.04 -16.50
N ALA A 25 18.23 3.47 -16.42
CA ALA A 25 17.01 4.24 -16.17
C ALA A 25 17.06 4.93 -14.79
N ILE A 26 17.41 4.18 -13.74
CA ILE A 26 17.58 4.70 -12.37
C ILE A 26 18.61 5.84 -12.34
N ALA A 27 19.76 5.67 -12.99
CA ALA A 27 20.78 6.71 -13.04
C ALA A 27 20.29 7.99 -13.75
N ALA A 28 19.56 7.84 -14.86
CA ALA A 28 19.00 8.97 -15.60
C ALA A 28 17.91 9.70 -14.81
N VAL A 29 16.98 8.96 -14.19
CA VAL A 29 15.88 9.53 -13.41
C VAL A 29 16.41 10.20 -12.14
N THR A 30 17.39 9.60 -11.46
CA THR A 30 18.05 10.21 -10.28
C THR A 30 18.64 11.58 -10.65
N LYS A 31 19.39 11.66 -11.75
CA LYS A 31 19.98 12.92 -12.21
C LYS A 31 18.91 13.99 -12.50
N THR A 32 17.80 13.58 -13.11
CA THR A 32 16.68 14.49 -13.42
C THR A 32 15.99 14.95 -12.13
N SER A 33 15.69 14.03 -11.20
CA SER A 33 15.17 14.31 -9.86
C SER A 33 16.01 15.38 -9.16
N ASP A 34 17.33 15.15 -9.05
CA ASP A 34 18.25 16.04 -8.36
C ASP A 34 18.26 17.45 -9.00
N ALA A 35 18.22 17.52 -10.34
CA ALA A 35 18.21 18.80 -11.05
C ALA A 35 16.92 19.61 -10.78
N TYR A 36 15.76 18.96 -10.72
CA TYR A 36 14.49 19.60 -10.39
C TYR A 36 14.45 20.07 -8.92
N ILE A 37 14.90 19.22 -7.98
CA ILE A 37 14.96 19.59 -6.56
C ILE A 37 15.92 20.76 -6.35
N GLU A 38 17.13 20.72 -6.91
CA GLU A 38 18.12 21.79 -6.77
C GLU A 38 17.61 23.10 -7.36
N TYR A 39 16.99 23.06 -8.54
CA TYR A 39 16.36 24.23 -9.15
C TYR A 39 15.25 24.78 -8.24
N GLY A 40 14.29 23.95 -7.87
CA GLY A 40 13.12 24.39 -7.11
C GLY A 40 13.47 24.96 -5.73
N LEU A 41 14.41 24.34 -5.00
CA LEU A 41 14.87 24.86 -3.72
C LEU A 41 15.59 26.21 -3.86
N ARG A 42 16.46 26.34 -4.87
CA ARG A 42 17.19 27.60 -5.12
C ARG A 42 16.24 28.73 -5.49
N GLU A 43 15.31 28.50 -6.41
CA GLU A 43 14.41 29.54 -6.92
C GLU A 43 13.26 29.88 -5.95
N SER A 44 12.81 28.91 -5.13
CA SER A 44 11.81 29.19 -4.08
C SER A 44 12.41 29.82 -2.82
N GLY A 45 13.72 29.66 -2.59
CA GLY A 45 14.38 30.03 -1.33
C GLY A 45 14.07 29.08 -0.17
N SER A 46 13.47 27.92 -0.43
CA SER A 46 13.17 26.91 0.59
C SER A 46 14.44 26.25 1.11
N GLY A 47 14.55 26.07 2.43
CA GLY A 47 15.71 25.43 3.06
C GLY A 47 15.69 23.91 3.03
N SER A 48 14.57 23.29 2.64
CA SER A 48 14.44 21.84 2.50
C SER A 48 13.27 21.46 1.59
N VAL A 49 13.28 20.22 1.09
CA VAL A 49 12.16 19.63 0.33
C VAL A 49 10.86 19.67 1.15
N GLN A 50 10.90 19.24 2.41
CA GLN A 50 9.72 19.23 3.28
C GLN A 50 9.15 20.64 3.50
N GLN A 51 10.00 21.67 3.52
CA GLN A 51 9.53 23.06 3.59
C GLN A 51 8.86 23.51 2.29
N ALA A 52 9.34 23.05 1.14
CA ALA A 52 8.81 23.41 -0.18
C ALA A 52 7.46 22.74 -0.47
N VAL A 53 7.35 21.42 -0.26
CA VAL A 53 6.18 20.63 -0.69
C VAL A 53 5.34 20.06 0.47
N GLY A 54 5.71 20.39 1.70
CA GLY A 54 5.10 19.82 2.90
C GLY A 54 5.40 18.32 3.06
N VAL A 55 4.88 17.71 4.12
CA VAL A 55 5.08 16.27 4.37
C VAL A 55 4.25 15.42 3.40
N ALA A 56 3.13 15.93 2.88
CA ALA A 56 2.34 15.21 1.87
C ALA A 56 3.10 15.08 0.56
N GLY A 57 3.67 16.18 0.07
CA GLY A 57 4.38 16.20 -1.21
C GLY A 57 5.63 15.33 -1.25
N VAL A 58 6.20 14.96 -0.09
CA VAL A 58 7.31 13.99 -0.01
C VAL A 58 6.91 12.61 -0.57
N PHE A 59 5.63 12.27 -0.54
CA PHE A 59 5.12 10.97 -0.96
C PHE A 59 4.35 11.00 -2.29
N THR A 60 4.47 12.10 -3.05
CA THR A 60 3.80 12.24 -4.35
C THR A 60 4.13 11.08 -5.29
N ASP A 61 3.10 10.56 -5.95
CA ASP A 61 3.13 9.53 -6.99
C ASP A 61 3.71 8.14 -6.63
N ILE A 62 3.98 7.82 -5.35
CA ILE A 62 4.54 6.50 -4.97
C ILE A 62 3.76 5.33 -5.58
N GLU A 63 2.44 5.28 -5.40
CA GLU A 63 1.60 4.19 -5.92
C GLU A 63 1.56 4.14 -7.44
N LYS A 64 1.46 5.32 -8.08
CA LYS A 64 1.46 5.43 -9.54
C LYS A 64 2.76 4.86 -10.11
N HIS A 65 3.91 5.23 -9.52
CA HIS A 65 5.22 4.71 -9.89
C HIS A 65 5.35 3.22 -9.63
N ARG A 66 4.93 2.74 -8.45
CA ARG A 66 4.91 1.31 -8.10
C ARG A 66 4.20 0.50 -9.18
N CYS A 67 2.96 0.89 -9.50
CA CYS A 67 2.14 0.16 -10.45
C CYS A 67 2.67 0.26 -11.88
N ALA A 68 3.12 1.43 -12.33
CA ALA A 68 3.78 1.55 -13.63
C ALA A 68 5.02 0.64 -13.74
N ILE A 69 5.88 0.64 -12.73
CA ILE A 69 7.12 -0.15 -12.71
C ILE A 69 6.82 -1.66 -12.69
N LEU A 70 5.95 -2.10 -11.79
CA LEU A 70 5.56 -3.51 -11.68
C LEU A 70 4.86 -3.99 -12.95
N GLY A 71 3.90 -3.23 -13.46
CA GLY A 71 3.21 -3.56 -14.71
C GLY A 71 4.19 -3.72 -15.85
N ARG A 72 5.20 -2.85 -15.94
CA ARG A 72 6.26 -2.97 -16.94
C ARG A 72 7.11 -4.22 -16.77
N MET A 73 7.54 -4.52 -15.54
CA MET A 73 8.31 -5.74 -15.24
C MET A 73 7.52 -7.02 -15.51
N LEU A 74 6.19 -6.98 -15.39
CA LEU A 74 5.27 -8.10 -15.59
C LEU A 74 4.67 -8.16 -17.01
N GLY A 75 5.08 -7.27 -17.92
CA GLY A 75 4.61 -7.26 -19.31
C GLY A 75 3.21 -6.68 -19.52
N GLN A 76 2.64 -6.02 -18.50
CA GLN A 76 1.30 -5.41 -18.49
C GLN A 76 1.32 -3.97 -19.08
N ILE A 77 2.03 -3.77 -20.20
CA ILE A 77 2.30 -2.43 -20.75
C ILE A 77 1.01 -1.71 -21.19
N ASP A 78 0.06 -2.46 -21.75
CA ASP A 78 -1.16 -1.88 -22.31
C ASP A 78 -2.06 -1.22 -21.25
N VAL A 79 -2.01 -1.71 -20.01
CA VAL A 79 -2.87 -1.24 -18.91
C VAL A 79 -2.23 -0.15 -18.05
N ILE A 80 -0.93 0.11 -18.21
CA ILE A 80 -0.19 1.12 -17.41
C ILE A 80 0.09 2.42 -18.17
N SER A 81 -0.35 2.55 -19.42
CA SER A 81 -0.01 3.69 -20.29
C SER A 81 -0.31 5.06 -19.66
N GLU A 82 -1.46 5.17 -18.97
CA GLU A 82 -1.85 6.37 -18.24
C GLU A 82 -1.01 6.59 -16.95
N LEU A 83 -0.57 5.50 -16.31
CA LEU A 83 0.29 5.56 -15.12
C LEU A 83 1.72 5.99 -15.46
N GLU A 84 2.13 5.86 -16.72
CA GLU A 84 3.45 6.29 -17.20
C GLU A 84 3.43 7.68 -17.84
N THR A 85 2.25 8.30 -17.94
CA THR A 85 2.11 9.63 -18.51
C THR A 85 2.33 10.68 -17.43
N PHE A 86 3.39 11.47 -17.62
CA PHE A 86 3.75 12.59 -16.76
C PHE A 86 4.14 13.79 -17.63
N ASP A 87 3.69 14.98 -17.24
CA ASP A 87 4.10 16.23 -17.87
C ASP A 87 5.17 16.89 -16.99
N TYR A 88 6.37 17.03 -17.54
CA TYR A 88 7.51 17.63 -16.83
C TYR A 88 8.07 18.79 -17.65
N PRO A 89 7.69 20.04 -17.33
CA PRO A 89 8.17 21.21 -18.06
C PRO A 89 9.69 21.33 -17.94
N PRO A 90 10.44 21.48 -19.06
CA PRO A 90 11.88 21.64 -19.01
C PRO A 90 12.31 22.79 -18.09
N LEU A 91 13.36 22.58 -17.30
CA LEU A 91 13.91 23.63 -16.43
C LEU A 91 14.29 24.93 -17.15
N LYS A 92 14.64 24.85 -18.44
CA LYS A 92 14.91 26.04 -19.29
C LYS A 92 13.69 26.96 -19.45
N ASP A 93 12.49 26.40 -19.32
CA ASP A 93 11.23 27.12 -19.46
C ASP A 93 10.79 27.76 -18.13
N ARG A 94 11.62 27.61 -17.08
CA ARG A 94 11.47 28.21 -15.74
C ARG A 94 10.12 27.87 -15.10
N PRO A 95 9.86 26.58 -14.81
CA PRO A 95 8.63 26.17 -14.15
C PRO A 95 8.50 26.81 -12.76
N ASP A 96 7.30 26.73 -12.18
CA ASP A 96 7.09 27.15 -10.79
C ASP A 96 8.08 26.40 -9.88
N PRO A 97 8.76 27.09 -8.95
CA PRO A 97 9.82 26.45 -8.18
C PRO A 97 9.30 25.43 -7.17
N PHE A 98 8.07 25.55 -6.68
CA PHE A 98 7.48 24.53 -5.79
C PHE A 98 7.02 23.32 -6.58
N GLU A 99 6.42 23.53 -7.75
CA GLU A 99 6.10 22.46 -8.72
C GLU A 99 7.38 21.70 -9.14
N ALA A 100 8.48 22.42 -9.37
CA ALA A 100 9.76 21.78 -9.68
C ALA A 100 10.26 20.88 -8.54
N VAL A 101 10.13 21.29 -7.27
CA VAL A 101 10.47 20.39 -6.15
C VAL A 101 9.55 19.17 -6.13
N GLU A 102 8.25 19.35 -6.34
CA GLU A 102 7.28 18.24 -6.36
C GLU A 102 7.59 17.22 -7.47
N ILE A 103 7.90 17.70 -8.68
CA ILE A 103 8.36 16.85 -9.80
C ILE A 103 9.63 16.09 -9.41
N GLY A 104 10.60 16.80 -8.84
CA GLY A 104 11.85 16.19 -8.39
C GLY A 104 11.62 15.08 -7.35
N VAL A 105 10.73 15.32 -6.39
CA VAL A 105 10.34 14.32 -5.39
C VAL A 105 9.63 13.12 -6.02
N SER A 106 8.66 13.34 -6.92
CA SER A 106 7.98 12.28 -7.66
C SER A 106 8.99 11.39 -8.38
N LEU A 107 9.98 11.96 -9.06
CA LEU A 107 11.05 11.20 -9.72
C LEU A 107 11.97 10.46 -8.72
N SER A 108 12.20 11.03 -7.55
CA SER A 108 12.93 10.35 -6.46
C SER A 108 12.17 9.13 -5.94
N ASN A 109 10.84 9.25 -5.79
CA ASN A 109 9.95 8.16 -5.42
C ASN A 109 9.94 7.06 -6.49
N TRP A 110 9.92 7.42 -7.78
CA TRP A 110 10.11 6.47 -8.87
C TRP A 110 11.41 5.66 -8.72
N VAL A 111 12.52 6.31 -8.37
CA VAL A 111 13.81 5.63 -8.14
C VAL A 111 13.73 4.67 -6.95
N GLY A 112 13.04 5.06 -5.88
CA GLY A 112 12.77 4.21 -4.73
C GLY A 112 12.01 2.94 -5.12
N GLU A 113 10.85 3.10 -5.75
CA GLU A 113 10.00 1.99 -6.19
C GLU A 113 10.72 1.08 -7.19
N ALA A 114 11.53 1.63 -8.11
CA ALA A 114 12.31 0.85 -9.06
C ALA A 114 13.33 -0.06 -8.37
N LYS A 115 14.01 0.47 -7.34
CA LYS A 115 14.97 -0.32 -6.54
C LYS A 115 14.26 -1.39 -5.73
N THR A 116 13.12 -1.07 -5.12
CA THR A 116 12.30 -2.03 -4.38
C THR A 116 11.86 -3.18 -5.30
N ALA A 117 11.28 -2.88 -6.46
CA ALA A 117 10.82 -3.88 -7.41
C ALA A 117 11.96 -4.76 -7.99
N LEU A 118 13.16 -4.20 -8.13
CA LEU A 118 14.35 -4.96 -8.54
C LEU A 118 14.87 -5.92 -7.45
N ALA A 119 14.69 -5.57 -6.17
CA ALA A 119 15.09 -6.42 -5.05
C ALA A 119 14.12 -7.60 -4.84
N GLN A 120 12.89 -7.47 -5.33
CA GLN A 120 11.87 -8.50 -5.30
C GLN A 120 12.11 -9.61 -6.33
N THR A 121 11.76 -10.83 -5.93
CA THR A 121 11.50 -11.96 -6.82
C THR A 121 10.32 -11.67 -7.74
N GLU A 122 10.20 -12.45 -8.82
CA GLU A 122 9.04 -12.32 -9.72
C GLU A 122 7.71 -12.58 -9.01
N THR A 123 7.68 -13.51 -8.06
CA THR A 123 6.46 -13.82 -7.30
C THR A 123 6.07 -12.68 -6.35
N GLU A 124 7.03 -12.09 -5.64
CA GLU A 124 6.78 -10.91 -4.80
C GLU A 124 6.27 -9.73 -5.64
N ARG A 125 6.81 -9.53 -6.84
CA ARG A 125 6.31 -8.51 -7.79
C ARG A 125 4.86 -8.79 -8.21
N ILE A 126 4.53 -10.02 -8.56
CA ILE A 126 3.15 -10.43 -8.91
C ILE A 126 2.20 -10.19 -7.73
N ASN A 127 2.61 -10.61 -6.53
CA ASN A 127 1.79 -10.46 -5.33
C ASN A 127 1.56 -8.98 -5.00
N THR A 128 2.60 -8.14 -5.10
CA THR A 128 2.49 -6.68 -4.92
C THR A 128 1.59 -6.05 -5.98
N TRP A 129 1.76 -6.42 -7.26
CA TRP A 129 0.93 -5.93 -8.36
C TRP A 129 -0.56 -6.25 -8.14
N ASN A 130 -0.87 -7.50 -7.83
CA ASN A 130 -2.24 -7.94 -7.62
C ASN A 130 -2.90 -7.28 -6.40
N LEU A 131 -2.12 -6.98 -5.35
CA LEU A 131 -2.64 -6.40 -4.12
C LEU A 131 -2.81 -4.88 -4.20
N ASP A 132 -1.82 -4.18 -4.75
CA ASP A 132 -1.75 -2.72 -4.68
C ASP A 132 -2.32 -2.05 -5.95
N CYS A 133 -2.22 -2.70 -7.10
CA CYS A 133 -2.50 -2.06 -8.39
C CYS A 133 -3.84 -2.49 -8.98
N VAL A 134 -4.08 -3.80 -9.03
CA VAL A 134 -5.26 -4.38 -9.68
C VAL A 134 -6.53 -3.97 -8.95
N GLY A 135 -7.48 -3.39 -9.68
CA GLY A 135 -8.73 -2.85 -9.13
C GLY A 135 -8.61 -1.48 -8.48
N THR A 136 -7.39 -0.98 -8.27
CA THR A 136 -7.13 0.33 -7.65
C THR A 136 -6.71 1.35 -8.71
N LEU A 137 -5.58 1.10 -9.37
CA LEU A 137 -4.99 1.97 -10.40
C LEU A 137 -5.02 1.35 -11.80
N VAL A 138 -5.24 0.04 -11.90
CA VAL A 138 -5.39 -0.68 -13.16
C VAL A 138 -6.64 -1.56 -13.14
N PRO A 139 -7.19 -1.96 -14.31
CA PRO A 139 -8.38 -2.81 -14.39
C PRO A 139 -8.24 -4.17 -13.68
N GLN A 140 -9.37 -4.75 -13.26
CA GLN A 140 -9.43 -6.04 -12.58
C GLN A 140 -8.90 -7.22 -13.42
N ASP A 141 -9.05 -7.16 -14.75
CA ASP A 141 -8.57 -8.19 -15.67
C ASP A 141 -7.05 -8.14 -15.91
N ALA A 142 -6.35 -7.17 -15.33
CA ALA A 142 -4.89 -7.11 -15.30
C ALA A 142 -4.25 -8.03 -14.23
N TYR A 143 -5.07 -8.80 -13.51
CA TYR A 143 -4.61 -9.80 -12.54
C TYR A 143 -3.64 -10.81 -13.18
N VAL A 144 -2.53 -11.08 -12.49
CA VAL A 144 -1.52 -12.08 -12.91
C VAL A 144 -1.55 -13.26 -11.96
N ALA A 145 -1.75 -14.47 -12.48
CA ALA A 145 -1.75 -15.67 -11.65
C ALA A 145 -0.40 -15.85 -10.93
N SER A 146 -0.42 -15.87 -9.60
CA SER A 146 0.78 -16.09 -8.78
C SER A 146 1.07 -17.58 -8.60
N PRO A 147 2.31 -18.06 -8.85
CA PRO A 147 2.70 -19.45 -8.60
C PRO A 147 2.87 -19.76 -7.10
N ALA A 148 3.09 -18.74 -6.26
CA ALA A 148 3.10 -18.86 -4.81
C ALA A 148 2.38 -17.63 -4.19
N PRO A 149 1.03 -17.68 -4.11
CA PRO A 149 0.22 -16.57 -3.60
C PRO A 149 0.34 -16.41 -2.07
N GLN A 150 0.94 -17.38 -1.39
CA GLN A 150 1.11 -17.36 0.05
C GLN A 150 1.87 -16.11 0.50
N ALA A 151 1.48 -15.54 1.62
CA ALA A 151 2.21 -14.44 2.22
C ALA A 151 3.68 -14.81 2.48
N ASP A 152 4.55 -13.89 2.07
CA ASP A 152 5.93 -13.82 2.52
C ASP A 152 5.96 -13.24 3.93
N ILE A 153 6.76 -13.88 4.80
CA ILE A 153 6.92 -13.47 6.20
C ILE A 153 8.42 -13.30 6.44
N ALA A 154 8.85 -12.05 6.53
CA ALA A 154 10.25 -11.68 6.67
C ALA A 154 10.47 -10.81 7.91
N ALA A 155 11.65 -10.91 8.51
CA ALA A 155 12.05 -10.00 9.58
C ALA A 155 12.91 -8.87 9.00
N ASP A 156 12.58 -7.64 9.37
CA ASP A 156 13.38 -6.45 9.12
C ASP A 156 13.61 -5.72 10.45
N GLY A 157 14.82 -5.86 11.00
CA GLY A 157 15.16 -5.36 12.32
C GLY A 157 14.21 -5.90 13.40
N THR A 158 13.44 -5.02 14.03
CA THR A 158 12.44 -5.38 15.07
C THR A 158 11.02 -5.51 14.51
N THR A 159 10.85 -5.53 13.20
CA THR A 159 9.54 -5.60 12.54
C THR A 159 9.44 -6.92 11.78
N ILE A 160 8.32 -7.61 11.90
CA ILE A 160 7.98 -8.71 10.98
C ILE A 160 7.09 -8.14 9.90
N ILE A 161 7.50 -8.26 8.65
CA ILE A 161 6.71 -7.90 7.47
C ILE A 161 5.94 -9.13 7.02
N VAL A 162 4.65 -8.97 6.86
CA VAL A 162 3.71 -9.97 6.35
C VAL A 162 3.06 -9.42 5.09
N TYR A 163 3.42 -9.98 3.94
CA TYR A 163 2.97 -9.48 2.64
C TYR A 163 2.46 -10.60 1.73
N GLY A 164 1.19 -10.55 1.32
CA GLY A 164 0.53 -11.56 0.47
C GLY A 164 -0.63 -12.30 1.17
N ASP A 165 -1.12 -13.41 0.62
CA ASP A 165 -2.35 -14.04 1.10
C ASP A 165 -2.18 -14.71 2.47
N ILE A 166 -3.21 -14.56 3.32
CA ILE A 166 -3.34 -15.29 4.58
C ILE A 166 -3.85 -16.69 4.29
N ASP A 167 -2.96 -17.60 3.91
CA ASP A 167 -3.32 -18.98 3.59
C ASP A 167 -3.47 -19.87 4.83
N ARG A 168 -3.97 -21.10 4.62
CA ARG A 168 -4.13 -22.06 5.72
C ARG A 168 -2.77 -22.53 6.21
N GLY A 169 -2.54 -22.45 7.52
CA GLY A 169 -1.25 -22.80 8.12
C GLY A 169 -0.27 -21.63 8.16
N MET A 170 -0.70 -20.44 7.71
CA MET A 170 0.08 -19.23 7.87
C MET A 170 0.40 -18.94 9.33
N TYR A 171 -0.53 -19.21 10.25
CA TYR A 171 -0.29 -18.97 11.67
C TYR A 171 0.96 -19.72 12.18
N ASP A 172 1.13 -20.99 11.79
CA ASP A 172 2.30 -21.78 12.20
C ASP A 172 3.60 -21.24 11.61
N ARG A 173 3.57 -20.77 10.34
CA ARG A 173 4.71 -20.12 9.68
C ARG A 173 5.07 -18.81 10.38
N PHE A 174 4.08 -17.96 10.65
CA PHE A 174 4.23 -16.71 11.40
C PHE A 174 4.83 -16.94 12.79
N MET A 175 4.34 -17.95 13.51
CA MET A 175 4.89 -18.36 14.80
C MET A 175 6.35 -18.85 14.71
N GLY A 176 6.73 -19.49 13.61
CA GLY A 176 8.11 -19.86 13.32
C GLY A 176 9.02 -18.64 13.25
N VAL A 177 8.62 -17.61 12.50
CA VAL A 177 9.37 -16.36 12.35
C VAL A 177 9.42 -15.58 13.67
N LEU A 178 8.31 -15.47 14.40
CA LEU A 178 8.27 -14.84 15.72
C LEU A 178 9.19 -15.51 16.74
N ARG A 179 9.32 -16.85 16.70
CA ARG A 179 10.26 -17.56 17.59
C ARG A 179 11.71 -17.32 17.20
N ALA A 180 11.99 -17.19 15.91
CA ALA A 180 13.33 -16.87 15.41
C ALA A 180 13.74 -15.41 15.68
N ASN A 181 12.77 -14.52 15.92
CA ASN A 181 12.98 -13.08 16.12
C ASN A 181 12.34 -12.62 17.45
N PRO A 182 12.94 -12.95 18.62
CA PRO A 182 12.34 -12.67 19.92
C PRO A 182 12.24 -11.16 20.25
N ASP A 183 13.04 -10.32 19.60
CA ASP A 183 13.07 -8.87 19.80
C ASP A 183 12.07 -8.10 18.92
N THR A 184 11.17 -8.82 18.23
CA THR A 184 10.10 -8.20 17.43
C THR A 184 9.25 -7.28 18.31
N LYS A 185 8.99 -6.08 17.80
CA LYS A 185 8.16 -5.04 18.42
C LYS A 185 6.89 -4.75 17.62
N SER A 186 6.93 -4.97 16.31
CA SER A 186 5.79 -4.67 15.45
C SER A 186 5.64 -5.65 14.29
N VAL A 187 4.44 -5.68 13.71
CA VAL A 187 4.10 -6.44 12.52
C VAL A 187 3.57 -5.47 11.45
N ALA A 188 4.26 -5.42 10.32
CA ALA A 188 3.84 -4.66 9.14
C ALA A 188 3.00 -5.55 8.21
N LEU A 189 1.85 -5.06 7.75
CA LEU A 189 0.83 -5.87 7.06
C LEU A 189 0.46 -5.30 5.69
N GLY A 190 0.43 -6.17 4.68
CA GLY A 190 -0.23 -5.96 3.39
C GLY A 190 -0.76 -7.29 2.87
N SER A 191 -2.07 -7.44 2.71
CA SER A 191 -2.66 -8.73 2.32
C SER A 191 -4.04 -8.59 1.68
N GLY A 192 -4.32 -9.41 0.66
CA GLY A 192 -5.64 -9.58 0.07
C GLY A 192 -6.62 -10.35 0.96
N GLY A 193 -6.13 -10.93 2.07
CA GLY A 193 -6.92 -11.71 3.02
C GLY A 193 -6.79 -13.23 2.81
N GLY A 194 -7.85 -13.97 3.12
CA GLY A 194 -7.85 -15.44 3.06
C GLY A 194 -8.46 -16.11 4.30
N SER A 195 -7.67 -16.94 4.98
CA SER A 195 -8.07 -17.74 6.14
C SER A 195 -8.35 -16.84 7.36
N VAL A 196 -9.64 -16.62 7.62
CA VAL A 196 -10.14 -15.92 8.82
C VAL A 196 -9.63 -16.57 10.12
N LYS A 197 -9.51 -17.91 10.15
CA LYS A 197 -8.99 -18.62 11.31
C LYS A 197 -7.54 -18.24 11.60
N ASP A 198 -6.66 -18.36 10.61
CA ASP A 198 -5.24 -18.02 10.75
C ASP A 198 -5.09 -16.52 11.10
N ALA A 199 -5.91 -15.65 10.50
CA ALA A 199 -5.89 -14.22 10.79
C ALA A 199 -6.21 -13.90 12.26
N ILE A 200 -7.25 -14.52 12.83
CA ILE A 200 -7.62 -14.36 14.25
C ILE A 200 -6.53 -14.95 15.17
N GLU A 201 -5.97 -16.11 14.84
CA GLU A 201 -4.91 -16.72 15.64
C GLU A 201 -3.64 -15.85 15.65
N MET A 202 -3.26 -15.31 14.50
CA MET A 202 -2.15 -14.34 14.39
C MET A 202 -2.44 -13.09 15.21
N GLY A 203 -3.61 -12.48 15.06
CA GLY A 203 -3.98 -11.27 15.80
C GLY A 203 -4.00 -11.47 17.32
N ARG A 204 -4.50 -12.62 17.80
CA ARG A 204 -4.45 -12.99 19.23
C ARG A 204 -3.01 -13.12 19.73
N GLU A 205 -2.11 -13.71 18.96
CA GLU A 205 -0.70 -13.83 19.36
C GLU A 205 0.00 -12.46 19.36
N ILE A 206 -0.25 -11.62 18.36
CA ILE A 206 0.23 -10.22 18.30
C ILE A 206 -0.18 -9.48 19.58
N ARG A 207 -1.47 -9.54 19.93
CA ARG A 207 -2.00 -8.92 21.16
C ARG A 207 -1.33 -9.45 22.41
N LYS A 208 -1.23 -10.78 22.54
CA LYS A 208 -0.66 -11.45 23.71
C LYS A 208 0.79 -11.06 23.96
N ARG A 209 1.55 -10.79 22.90
CA ARG A 209 2.95 -10.34 22.98
C ARG A 209 3.11 -8.84 23.15
N GLY A 210 2.04 -8.06 23.06
CA GLY A 210 2.09 -6.60 23.09
C GLY A 210 2.82 -6.01 21.90
N LEU A 211 2.68 -6.63 20.72
CA LEU A 211 3.26 -6.12 19.48
C LEU A 211 2.35 -5.07 18.87
N ASP A 212 2.96 -4.07 18.24
CA ASP A 212 2.25 -3.08 17.43
C ASP A 212 1.98 -3.61 16.02
N THR A 213 1.06 -2.98 15.33
CA THR A 213 0.79 -3.25 13.91
C THR A 213 0.88 -1.97 13.10
N VAL A 214 1.44 -2.11 11.91
CA VAL A 214 1.60 -1.04 10.94
C VAL A 214 1.01 -1.52 9.62
N LEU A 215 0.27 -0.65 8.96
CA LEU A 215 -0.22 -0.91 7.61
C LEU A 215 0.87 -0.52 6.61
N GLU A 216 1.30 -1.50 5.79
CA GLU A 216 2.42 -1.39 4.84
C GLU A 216 1.96 -1.52 3.38
N GLY A 217 0.89 -2.28 3.15
CA GLY A 217 0.21 -2.40 1.86
C GLY A 217 -1.30 -2.38 2.05
N ASN A 218 -2.06 -2.61 0.98
CA ASN A 218 -3.50 -2.76 1.12
C ASN A 218 -3.87 -3.96 2.01
N CYS A 219 -4.95 -3.86 2.77
CA CYS A 219 -5.34 -4.86 3.77
C CYS A 219 -6.83 -5.20 3.65
N TYR A 220 -7.12 -6.27 2.91
CA TYR A 220 -8.46 -6.66 2.53
C TYR A 220 -8.91 -7.95 3.23
N SER A 221 -10.23 -8.10 3.36
CA SER A 221 -10.89 -9.32 3.83
C SER A 221 -10.40 -9.77 5.22
N ALA A 222 -9.68 -10.89 5.33
CA ALA A 222 -9.16 -11.39 6.60
C ALA A 222 -7.99 -10.55 7.16
N CYS A 223 -7.31 -9.75 6.34
CA CYS A 223 -6.16 -8.95 6.78
C CYS A 223 -6.48 -7.99 7.95
N PRO A 224 -7.57 -7.19 7.90
CA PRO A 224 -7.89 -6.31 9.02
C PRO A 224 -8.09 -7.04 10.35
N LEU A 225 -8.43 -8.34 10.36
CA LEU A 225 -8.49 -9.12 11.59
C LEU A 225 -7.09 -9.32 12.21
N VAL A 226 -6.03 -9.47 11.41
CA VAL A 226 -4.65 -9.51 11.93
C VAL A 226 -4.26 -8.14 12.47
N PHE A 227 -4.52 -7.08 11.70
CA PHE A 227 -4.16 -5.70 12.03
C PHE A 227 -4.71 -5.27 13.39
N VAL A 228 -5.98 -5.56 13.68
CA VAL A 228 -6.57 -5.16 14.96
C VAL A 228 -5.97 -5.88 16.18
N GLY A 229 -5.16 -6.92 15.96
CA GLY A 229 -4.37 -7.58 17.00
C GLY A 229 -3.35 -6.67 17.69
N GLY A 230 -2.88 -5.63 17.01
CA GLY A 230 -1.83 -4.74 17.51
C GLY A 230 -2.22 -3.91 18.74
N THR A 231 -1.27 -3.68 19.65
CA THR A 231 -1.45 -2.76 20.78
C THR A 231 -1.63 -1.33 20.29
N GLU A 232 -0.66 -0.83 19.53
CA GLU A 232 -0.82 0.32 18.65
C GLU A 232 -1.06 -0.14 17.21
N ARG A 233 -1.90 0.60 16.49
CA ARG A 233 -2.42 0.26 15.16
C ARG A 233 -2.29 1.47 14.27
N THR A 234 -1.20 1.50 13.51
CA THR A 234 -0.70 2.69 12.81
C THR A 234 -1.00 2.63 11.33
N VAL A 235 -1.65 3.68 10.84
CA VAL A 235 -1.85 3.95 9.40
C VAL A 235 -1.15 5.26 9.06
N TRP A 236 -0.12 5.20 8.23
CA TRP A 236 0.58 6.38 7.74
C TRP A 236 -0.16 6.97 6.55
N ALA A 237 -0.31 8.31 6.52
CA ALA A 237 -0.97 9.02 5.42
C ALA A 237 -0.04 9.24 4.22
N ALA A 238 1.16 8.67 4.28
CA ALA A 238 2.20 8.76 3.29
C ALA A 238 1.87 7.96 2.03
N VAL A 239 1.18 6.84 2.16
CA VAL A 239 0.79 5.97 1.05
C VAL A 239 -0.66 5.56 1.32
N ARG A 240 -1.52 5.61 0.31
CA ARG A 240 -2.91 5.16 0.43
C ARG A 240 -2.87 3.66 0.61
N HIS A 241 -3.13 3.23 1.84
CA HIS A 241 -3.38 1.84 2.16
C HIS A 241 -4.85 1.70 2.50
N ASP A 242 -5.58 1.00 1.64
CA ASP A 242 -6.99 0.78 1.83
C ASP A 242 -7.22 -0.42 2.74
N PHE A 243 -8.22 -0.29 3.61
CA PHE A 243 -8.88 -1.45 4.17
C PHE A 243 -10.07 -1.85 3.31
N GLY A 244 -10.41 -3.12 3.35
CA GLY A 244 -11.55 -3.65 2.62
C GLY A 244 -12.26 -4.74 3.40
N PHE A 245 -13.57 -4.65 3.43
CA PHE A 245 -14.46 -5.55 4.15
C PHE A 245 -15.50 -6.12 3.21
N HIS A 246 -15.83 -7.40 3.36
CA HIS A 246 -16.90 -8.05 2.62
C HIS A 246 -17.46 -9.22 3.42
N ARG A 247 -18.58 -9.79 2.97
CA ARG A 247 -19.21 -10.95 3.60
C ARG A 247 -18.33 -12.18 3.56
N LEU A 248 -18.39 -12.97 4.63
CA LEU A 248 -17.76 -14.29 4.64
C LEU A 248 -18.38 -15.18 3.57
N ALA A 249 -17.53 -15.99 2.94
CA ALA A 249 -17.96 -17.08 2.07
C ALA A 249 -17.20 -18.35 2.44
N VAL A 250 -17.85 -19.51 2.25
CA VAL A 250 -17.11 -20.78 2.24
C VAL A 250 -16.28 -20.88 0.97
N ARG A 251 -15.27 -21.75 1.00
CA ARG A 251 -14.46 -22.04 -0.18
C ARG A 251 -15.37 -22.48 -1.34
N GLY A 252 -15.31 -21.74 -2.45
CA GLY A 252 -16.23 -21.89 -3.57
C GLY A 252 -17.24 -20.76 -3.75
N GLY A 253 -17.20 -19.72 -2.89
CA GLY A 253 -17.93 -18.46 -3.09
C GLY A 253 -19.35 -18.46 -2.51
N THR A 254 -19.80 -19.55 -1.86
CA THR A 254 -21.11 -19.53 -1.22
C THR A 254 -21.08 -18.64 0.01
N VAL A 255 -21.82 -17.54 -0.06
CA VAL A 255 -21.96 -16.54 1.00
C VAL A 255 -22.52 -17.18 2.27
N LEU A 256 -21.94 -16.83 3.42
CA LEU A 256 -22.51 -17.18 4.72
C LEU A 256 -23.67 -16.23 5.05
N PRO A 257 -24.80 -16.74 5.58
CA PRO A 257 -25.88 -15.90 6.11
C PRO A 257 -25.37 -14.90 7.15
N ASP A 258 -25.96 -13.70 7.20
CA ASP A 258 -25.52 -12.62 8.10
C ASP A 258 -25.70 -12.99 9.59
N ASP A 259 -26.60 -13.93 9.92
CA ASP A 259 -26.83 -14.47 11.27
C ASP A 259 -25.99 -15.72 11.60
N HIS A 260 -25.06 -16.11 10.72
CA HIS A 260 -24.22 -17.28 10.93
C HIS A 260 -23.29 -17.09 12.14
N ALA A 261 -23.21 -18.11 13.01
CA ALA A 261 -22.49 -18.05 14.29
C ALA A 261 -20.99 -17.65 14.19
N PHE A 262 -20.37 -17.79 13.01
CA PHE A 262 -18.99 -17.32 12.78
C PHE A 262 -18.83 -15.81 12.94
N TYR A 263 -19.84 -15.01 12.59
CA TYR A 263 -19.79 -13.56 12.83
C TYR A 263 -19.77 -13.25 14.33
N GLY A 264 -20.43 -14.06 15.16
CA GLY A 264 -20.33 -13.97 16.62
C GLY A 264 -18.91 -14.22 17.12
N LEU A 265 -18.21 -15.23 16.59
CA LEU A 265 -16.81 -15.49 16.95
C LEU A 265 -15.87 -14.36 16.55
N ILE A 266 -16.13 -13.71 15.41
CA ILE A 266 -15.39 -12.51 14.99
C ILE A 266 -15.72 -11.36 15.93
N ALA A 267 -16.98 -11.12 16.28
CA ALA A 267 -17.39 -10.06 17.19
C ALA A 267 -16.76 -10.22 18.59
N ASP A 268 -16.69 -11.44 19.11
CA ASP A 268 -15.99 -11.74 20.37
C ASP A 268 -14.51 -11.38 20.26
N TYR A 269 -13.83 -11.81 19.19
CA TYR A 269 -12.43 -11.46 18.93
C TYR A 269 -12.22 -9.93 18.81
N LEU A 270 -13.06 -9.23 18.07
CA LEU A 270 -12.97 -7.78 17.91
C LEU A 270 -13.15 -7.06 19.26
N SER A 271 -14.07 -7.54 20.09
CA SER A 271 -14.29 -7.03 21.44
C SER A 271 -13.06 -7.22 22.32
N GLU A 272 -12.40 -8.38 22.24
CA GLU A 272 -11.13 -8.63 22.94
C GLU A 272 -10.00 -7.68 22.49
N MET A 273 -10.02 -7.26 21.22
CA MET A 273 -9.06 -6.29 20.66
C MET A 273 -9.42 -4.83 20.93
N GLY A 274 -10.54 -4.57 21.63
CA GLY A 274 -11.04 -3.22 21.89
C GLY A 274 -11.49 -2.49 20.62
N VAL A 275 -12.06 -3.23 19.67
CA VAL A 275 -12.66 -2.72 18.43
C VAL A 275 -14.18 -2.73 18.56
N ASP A 276 -14.83 -1.71 18.00
CA ASP A 276 -16.29 -1.71 17.82
C ASP A 276 -16.70 -2.78 16.80
N ALA A 277 -17.13 -3.93 17.33
CA ALA A 277 -17.54 -5.07 16.54
C ALA A 277 -18.77 -4.79 15.68
N GLU A 278 -19.72 -3.96 16.13
CA GLU A 278 -20.93 -3.66 15.38
C GLU A 278 -20.59 -2.91 14.09
N THR A 279 -19.76 -1.88 14.19
CA THR A 279 -19.29 -1.12 13.02
C THR A 279 -18.51 -2.02 12.05
N TYR A 280 -17.55 -2.81 12.56
CA TYR A 280 -16.73 -3.68 11.72
C TYR A 280 -17.55 -4.75 10.99
N ILE A 281 -18.42 -5.46 11.72
CA ILE A 281 -19.30 -6.50 11.13
C ILE A 281 -20.32 -5.87 10.18
N GLY A 282 -20.83 -4.67 10.50
CA GLY A 282 -21.68 -3.90 9.60
C GLY A 282 -21.01 -3.62 8.25
N TRP A 283 -19.71 -3.27 8.25
CA TRP A 283 -18.93 -3.12 7.03
C TRP A 283 -18.76 -4.43 6.27
N MET A 284 -18.52 -5.55 6.96
CA MET A 284 -18.50 -6.87 6.30
C MET A 284 -19.82 -7.17 5.58
N HIS A 285 -20.96 -6.92 6.22
CA HIS A 285 -22.28 -7.12 5.62
C HIS A 285 -22.64 -6.07 4.55
N SER A 286 -21.81 -5.08 4.28
CA SER A 286 -22.14 -4.04 3.28
C SER A 286 -21.71 -4.38 1.86
N ALA A 287 -20.91 -5.43 1.66
CA ALA A 287 -20.42 -5.87 0.34
C ALA A 287 -20.61 -7.39 0.13
N ALA A 288 -20.88 -7.80 -1.11
CA ALA A 288 -20.84 -9.22 -1.50
C ALA A 288 -19.39 -9.76 -1.46
N PRO A 289 -19.15 -11.08 -1.41
CA PRO A 289 -17.79 -11.61 -1.36
C PRO A 289 -16.88 -11.25 -2.54
N GLU A 290 -17.48 -10.89 -3.68
CA GLU A 290 -16.80 -10.46 -4.91
C GLU A 290 -16.62 -8.93 -4.98
N GLU A 291 -17.17 -8.21 -4.01
CA GLU A 291 -17.11 -6.77 -3.87
C GLU A 291 -16.29 -6.39 -2.63
N MET A 292 -16.06 -5.09 -2.43
CA MET A 292 -15.34 -4.58 -1.27
C MET A 292 -16.00 -3.30 -0.77
N TYR A 293 -16.22 -3.23 0.55
CA TYR A 293 -16.47 -1.97 1.23
C TYR A 293 -15.16 -1.40 1.74
N ASN A 294 -14.81 -0.21 1.27
CA ASN A 294 -13.57 0.48 1.61
C ASN A 294 -13.89 1.74 2.43
N PRO A 295 -13.74 1.73 3.77
CA PRO A 295 -13.94 2.92 4.59
C PRO A 295 -12.87 3.96 4.30
N GLN A 296 -13.25 5.23 4.40
CA GLN A 296 -12.30 6.33 4.40
C GLN A 296 -11.39 6.24 5.63
N PRO A 297 -10.13 6.71 5.56
CA PRO A 297 -9.19 6.59 6.68
C PRO A 297 -9.69 7.16 8.02
N VAL A 298 -10.51 8.22 7.99
CA VAL A 298 -11.13 8.81 9.18
C VAL A 298 -12.14 7.90 9.88
N GLU A 299 -12.80 7.02 9.12
CA GLU A 299 -13.80 6.09 9.63
C GLU A 299 -13.17 4.96 10.46
N LEU A 300 -11.86 4.71 10.32
CA LEU A 300 -11.11 3.71 11.08
C LEU A 300 -10.90 4.10 12.55
N CYS A 301 -10.98 5.40 12.86
CA CYS A 301 -10.59 5.95 14.16
C CYS A 301 -11.61 5.65 15.26
N LYS A 302 -12.88 5.99 15.03
CA LYS A 302 -13.96 5.82 16.02
C LYS A 302 -14.18 4.36 16.45
N PRO A 303 -14.22 3.36 15.55
CA PRO A 303 -14.34 1.96 15.95
C PRO A 303 -13.04 1.40 16.53
N MET A 304 -11.99 2.22 16.69
CA MET A 304 -10.68 1.82 17.16
C MET A 304 -10.04 0.73 16.30
N ILE A 305 -10.30 0.72 14.98
CA ILE A 305 -9.58 -0.18 14.07
C ILE A 305 -8.13 0.28 13.96
N ALA A 306 -7.92 1.59 13.80
CA ALA A 306 -6.61 2.22 13.92
C ALA A 306 -6.54 3.05 15.21
N THR A 307 -5.46 2.93 15.98
CA THR A 307 -5.18 3.81 17.13
C THR A 307 -4.49 5.09 16.68
N PHE A 308 -3.82 5.07 15.54
CA PHE A 308 -3.22 6.25 14.94
C PHE A 308 -3.43 6.25 13.43
N VAL A 309 -3.97 7.34 12.91
CA VAL A 309 -4.00 7.63 11.48
C VAL A 309 -3.36 8.99 11.30
N GLN A 310 -2.24 9.03 10.57
CA GLN A 310 -1.41 10.23 10.48
C GLN A 310 -2.23 11.43 9.99
N ARG A 311 -2.17 12.55 10.73
CA ARG A 311 -2.93 13.79 10.48
C ARG A 311 -4.46 13.67 10.57
N ILE A 312 -4.99 12.52 10.96
CA ILE A 312 -6.42 12.29 11.08
C ILE A 312 -6.81 12.07 12.53
N CYS A 313 -6.19 11.11 13.23
CA CYS A 313 -6.55 10.82 14.61
C CYS A 313 -5.44 10.16 15.43
N SER A 314 -5.59 10.25 16.76
CA SER A 314 -4.85 9.44 17.73
C SER A 314 -5.78 9.00 18.86
N ASN A 315 -5.73 7.71 19.21
CA ASN A 315 -6.53 7.06 20.24
C ASN A 315 -8.03 7.37 20.10
N GLY A 316 -8.55 7.23 18.88
CA GLY A 316 -9.95 7.46 18.52
C GLY A 316 -10.37 8.94 18.47
N LYS A 317 -9.47 9.88 18.78
CA LYS A 317 -9.75 11.32 18.73
C LYS A 317 -9.21 11.91 17.44
N ILE A 318 -10.11 12.50 16.65
CA ILE A 318 -9.78 13.23 15.43
C ILE A 318 -9.09 14.55 15.80
N PHE A 319 -8.06 14.94 15.05
CA PHE A 319 -7.31 16.19 15.25
C PHE A 319 -8.04 17.43 14.73
#